data_AF-A0ABD6F1Q4-F1
#
_entry.id   AF-A0ABD6F1Q4-F1
#
_cell.length_a   1.000
_cell.length_b   1.000
_cell.length_c   1.000
_cell.angle_alpha   90.00
_cell.angle_beta   90.00
_cell.angle_gamma   90.00
#
_symmetry.space_group_name_H-M   'P 1'
#
loop_
_entity.id
_entity.type
_entity.pdbx_description
1 polymer ?
#
loop_
_entity_poly.entity_id
_entity_poly.type
_entity_poly.pdbx_seq_one_letter_code
_entity_poly.pdbx_strand_id
1 'polypeptide(L)'
;MSCCSCHCVKGIGRDHAKFSPVATASYRLLPVITLKRQFCGKQAEIVKDSFSKGVIGIGKDGVAFVKDARSDACSRNILRHEELAKDIELSRRKDHFIFSVESTGALKSSELVTEACKVMEEKCHRLKEALLSKLGDLRCQTRG
;
A
#
# COMPACT_ATOMS: atom_id res chain seq x y z
N MET A 1 18.89 -47.08 4.75
CA MET A 1 18.52 -45.68 5.06
C MET A 1 19.43 -44.77 4.25
N SER A 2 18.89 -44.10 3.22
CA SER A 2 19.70 -43.20 2.38
C SER A 2 19.80 -41.84 3.08
N CYS A 3 21.01 -41.36 3.29
CA CYS A 3 21.27 -40.06 3.91
C CYS A 3 21.23 -38.97 2.83
N CYS A 4 20.30 -38.02 2.94
CA CYS A 4 20.23 -36.85 2.07
C CYS A 4 20.90 -35.66 2.75
N SER A 5 21.77 -34.94 2.03
CA SER A 5 22.38 -33.68 2.49
C SER A 5 21.80 -32.49 1.74
N CYS A 6 21.51 -31.39 2.46
CA CYS A 6 21.02 -30.13 1.89
C CYS A 6 22.05 -29.01 2.07
N HIS A 7 22.29 -28.23 1.02
CA HIS A 7 23.18 -27.06 1.04
C HIS A 7 22.36 -25.77 0.87
N CYS A 8 22.50 -24.84 1.79
CA CYS A 8 21.83 -23.54 1.75
C CYS A 8 22.73 -22.48 1.11
N VAL A 9 22.18 -21.67 0.22
CA VAL A 9 22.88 -20.57 -0.46
C VAL A 9 22.07 -19.28 -0.34
N LYS A 10 22.75 -18.13 -0.38
CA LYS A 10 22.10 -16.83 -0.46
C LYS A 10 21.60 -16.60 -1.90
N GLY A 11 20.34 -16.21 -2.04
CA GLY A 11 19.72 -15.92 -3.34
C GLY A 11 18.76 -14.73 -3.24
N ILE A 12 18.21 -14.30 -4.38
CA ILE A 12 17.21 -13.22 -4.45
C ILE A 12 15.84 -13.78 -4.83
N GLY A 13 14.77 -13.16 -4.32
CA GLY A 13 13.40 -13.58 -4.62
C GLY A 13 13.03 -13.51 -6.11
N ARG A 14 13.75 -12.70 -6.90
CA ARG A 14 13.60 -12.64 -8.36
C ARG A 14 14.03 -13.96 -9.04
N ASP A 15 15.03 -14.65 -8.50
CA ASP A 15 15.53 -15.89 -9.09
C ASP A 15 14.59 -17.06 -8.77
N HIS A 16 14.07 -17.09 -7.54
CA HIS A 16 13.05 -18.08 -7.15
C HIS A 16 12.27 -17.61 -5.92
N ALA A 17 10.97 -17.90 -5.90
CA ALA A 17 10.07 -17.55 -4.79
C ALA A 17 10.50 -18.08 -3.40
N LYS A 18 11.33 -19.13 -3.33
CA LYS A 18 11.83 -19.70 -2.06
C LYS A 18 12.78 -18.77 -1.32
N PHE A 19 13.36 -17.81 -2.03
CA PHE A 19 14.21 -16.75 -1.48
C PHE A 19 13.43 -15.49 -1.13
N SER A 20 12.10 -15.46 -1.32
CA SER A 20 11.27 -14.34 -0.86
C SER A 20 11.27 -14.30 0.67
N PRO A 21 11.75 -13.21 1.30
CA PRO A 21 11.74 -13.11 2.76
C PRO A 21 10.38 -12.65 3.31
N VAL A 22 9.43 -12.32 2.44
CA VAL A 22 8.07 -11.90 2.79
C VAL A 22 7.06 -12.95 2.36
N ALA A 23 6.04 -13.15 3.20
CA ALA A 23 4.85 -13.90 2.84
C ALA A 23 3.97 -13.03 1.94
N THR A 24 3.53 -11.88 2.46
CA THR A 24 2.81 -10.85 1.70
C THR A 24 3.36 -9.48 2.04
N ALA A 25 3.73 -8.71 1.02
CA ALA A 25 4.04 -7.30 1.14
C ALA A 25 3.12 -6.53 0.20
N SER A 26 2.23 -5.71 0.76
CA SER A 26 1.27 -4.93 -0.01
C SER A 26 1.09 -3.54 0.60
N TYR A 27 0.50 -2.65 -0.18
CA TYR A 27 0.10 -1.33 0.29
C TYR A 27 -1.29 -0.99 -0.21
N ARG A 28 -1.94 -0.08 0.51
CA ARG A 28 -3.16 0.58 0.06
C ARG A 28 -3.09 2.06 0.37
N LEU A 29 -3.75 2.87 -0.45
CA LEU A 29 -3.91 4.30 -0.17
C LEU A 29 -4.97 4.49 0.91
N LEU A 30 -4.83 5.54 1.71
CA LEU A 30 -5.85 5.90 2.69
C LEU A 30 -7.16 6.31 1.98
N PRO A 31 -8.27 5.61 2.24
CA PRO A 31 -9.58 6.02 1.76
C PRO A 31 -9.98 7.36 2.36
N VAL A 32 -10.63 8.19 1.55
CA VAL A 32 -11.22 9.46 1.97
C VAL A 32 -12.67 9.44 1.55
N ILE A 33 -13.55 9.51 2.54
CA ILE A 33 -15.01 9.51 2.35
C ILE A 33 -15.48 10.93 2.65
N THR A 34 -16.06 11.60 1.66
CA THR A 34 -16.61 12.94 1.81
C THR A 34 -18.13 12.87 1.70
N LEU A 35 -18.83 13.23 2.78
CA LEU A 35 -20.28 13.37 2.80
C LEU A 35 -20.63 14.81 2.39
N LYS A 36 -21.24 15.01 1.22
CA LYS A 36 -21.59 16.35 0.71
C LYS A 36 -22.83 16.92 1.39
N ARG A 37 -23.70 16.06 1.93
CA ARG A 37 -24.88 16.43 2.70
C ARG A 37 -24.90 15.70 4.04
N GLN A 38 -25.72 16.22 4.96
CA GLN A 38 -26.03 15.51 6.19
C GLN A 38 -27.04 14.40 5.91
N PHE A 39 -26.75 13.20 6.41
CA PHE A 39 -27.64 12.05 6.34
C PHE A 39 -28.21 11.81 7.74
N CYS A 40 -29.53 11.79 7.85
CA CYS A 40 -30.24 11.65 9.13
C CYS A 40 -31.23 10.47 9.07
N GLY A 41 -31.59 9.94 10.24
CA GLY A 41 -32.60 8.88 10.39
C GLY A 41 -32.28 7.63 9.56
N LYS A 42 -33.27 7.14 8.81
CA LYS A 42 -33.13 5.91 7.99
C LYS A 42 -31.99 6.00 6.96
N GLN A 43 -31.72 7.18 6.41
CA GLN A 43 -30.61 7.34 5.46
C GLN A 43 -29.26 7.16 6.15
N ALA A 44 -29.11 7.63 7.39
CA ALA A 44 -27.88 7.45 8.16
C ALA A 44 -27.60 5.97 8.45
N GLU A 45 -28.65 5.18 8.72
CA GLU A 45 -28.54 3.73 8.92
C GLU A 45 -28.11 3.02 7.64
N ILE A 46 -28.75 3.32 6.49
CA ILE A 46 -28.37 2.73 5.19
C ILE A 46 -26.92 3.08 4.83
N VAL A 47 -26.51 4.33 5.05
CA VAL A 47 -25.12 4.76 4.83
C VAL A 47 -24.20 3.95 5.73
N LYS A 48 -24.48 3.85 7.03
CA LYS A 48 -23.67 3.08 7.98
C LYS A 48 -23.54 1.61 7.58
N ASP A 49 -24.62 0.97 7.17
CA ASP A 49 -24.64 -0.45 6.78
C ASP A 49 -23.94 -0.71 5.43
N SER A 50 -23.81 0.32 4.59
CA SER A 50 -23.07 0.24 3.34
C SER A 50 -21.55 0.19 3.53
N PHE A 51 -21.03 0.62 4.68
CA PHE A 51 -19.59 0.63 4.98
C PHE A 51 -19.18 -0.45 5.99
N SER A 52 -17.88 -0.67 6.10
CA SER A 52 -17.34 -1.60 7.10
C SER A 52 -17.66 -1.10 8.52
N LYS A 53 -17.82 -2.04 9.46
CA LYS A 53 -18.14 -1.72 10.85
C LYS A 53 -17.09 -0.76 11.43
N GLY A 54 -17.55 0.35 12.01
CA GLY A 54 -16.69 1.35 12.63
C GLY A 54 -16.21 2.47 11.71
N VAL A 55 -16.44 2.38 10.39
CA VAL A 55 -16.08 3.44 9.43
C VAL A 55 -17.00 4.64 9.56
N ILE A 56 -18.31 4.42 9.57
CA ILE A 56 -19.34 5.45 9.75
C ILE A 56 -19.94 5.32 11.14
N GLY A 57 -19.99 6.45 11.86
CA GLY A 57 -20.71 6.61 13.12
C GLY A 57 -22.01 7.37 12.91
N ILE A 58 -22.94 7.24 13.86
CA ILE A 58 -24.13 8.09 13.95
C ILE A 58 -24.00 8.88 15.25
N GLY A 59 -24.05 10.20 15.16
CA GLY A 59 -23.95 11.11 16.29
C GLY A 59 -25.21 11.08 17.17
N LYS A 60 -25.15 11.78 18.31
CA LYS A 60 -26.31 11.92 19.22
C LYS A 60 -27.46 12.71 18.59
N ASP A 61 -27.12 13.55 17.62
CA ASP A 61 -27.99 14.31 16.73
C ASP A 61 -28.62 13.44 15.62
N GLY A 62 -28.25 12.16 15.52
CA GLY A 62 -28.76 11.24 14.49
C GLY A 62 -28.12 11.44 13.12
N VAL A 63 -27.04 12.21 13.03
CA VAL A 63 -26.33 12.52 11.79
C VAL A 63 -25.19 11.52 11.56
N ALA A 64 -25.07 10.99 10.34
CA ALA A 64 -23.95 10.13 9.96
C ALA A 64 -22.66 10.94 9.81
N PHE A 65 -21.56 10.46 10.39
CA PHE A 65 -20.22 11.05 10.26
C PHE A 65 -19.16 9.98 10.03
N VAL A 66 -18.06 10.37 9.39
CA VAL A 66 -16.92 9.47 9.15
C VAL A 66 -16.11 9.38 10.44
N LYS A 67 -16.09 8.19 11.06
CA LYS A 67 -15.36 7.92 12.30
C LYS A 67 -13.94 7.44 12.02
N ASP A 68 -13.79 6.43 11.17
CA ASP A 68 -12.49 5.88 10.80
C ASP A 68 -12.45 5.43 9.34
N ALA A 69 -11.98 6.32 8.47
CA ALA A 69 -11.82 6.02 7.05
C ALA A 69 -10.71 4.99 6.78
N ARG A 70 -9.77 4.77 7.71
CA ARG A 70 -8.67 3.81 7.52
C ARG A 70 -9.20 2.38 7.49
N SER A 71 -10.23 2.09 8.28
CA SER A 71 -10.82 0.75 8.37
C SER A 71 -11.72 0.39 7.19
N ASP A 72 -11.92 1.30 6.23
CA ASP A 72 -12.73 1.00 5.06
C ASP A 72 -12.05 0.01 4.11
N ALA A 73 -12.81 -1.02 3.71
CA ALA A 73 -12.41 -2.02 2.72
C ALA A 73 -12.74 -1.59 1.28
N CYS A 74 -13.30 -0.40 1.06
CA CYS A 74 -13.68 0.13 -0.25
C CYS A 74 -14.64 -0.78 -1.03
N SER A 75 -15.63 -1.36 -0.34
CA SER A 75 -16.63 -2.27 -0.93
C SER A 75 -17.48 -1.63 -2.03
N ARG A 76 -17.59 -0.29 -2.03
CA ARG A 76 -18.43 0.49 -2.96
C ARG A 76 -19.92 0.12 -2.90
N ASN A 77 -20.39 -0.53 -1.84
CA ASN A 77 -21.79 -0.90 -1.67
C ASN A 77 -22.74 0.30 -1.73
N ILE A 78 -22.29 1.47 -1.26
CA ILE A 78 -23.07 2.70 -1.29
C ILE A 78 -23.48 3.11 -2.71
N LEU A 79 -22.72 2.72 -3.74
CA LEU A 79 -23.04 3.00 -5.15
C LEU A 79 -24.27 2.25 -5.65
N ARG A 80 -24.73 1.23 -4.91
CA ARG A 80 -25.99 0.52 -5.20
C ARG A 80 -27.22 1.38 -4.88
N HIS A 81 -27.06 2.38 -4.01
CA HIS A 81 -28.10 3.32 -3.65
C HIS A 81 -27.89 4.63 -4.43
N GLU A 82 -28.41 4.71 -5.66
CA GLU A 82 -28.19 5.86 -6.55
C GLU A 82 -28.59 7.21 -5.92
N GLU A 83 -29.62 7.23 -5.07
CA GLU A 83 -30.06 8.44 -4.37
C GLU A 83 -29.05 8.94 -3.32
N LEU A 84 -28.32 8.02 -2.68
CA LEU A 84 -27.34 8.36 -1.64
C LEU A 84 -25.94 8.57 -2.24
N ALA A 85 -25.62 7.81 -3.30
CA ALA A 85 -24.33 7.83 -3.96
C ALA A 85 -23.96 9.20 -4.55
N LYS A 86 -24.94 9.99 -5.01
CA LYS A 86 -24.71 11.33 -5.58
C LYS A 86 -24.07 12.29 -4.58
N ASP A 87 -24.39 12.12 -3.30
CA ASP A 87 -23.95 13.00 -2.23
C ASP A 87 -22.77 12.42 -1.42
N ILE A 88 -22.19 11.30 -1.87
CA ILE A 88 -21.06 10.65 -1.22
C ILE A 88 -19.92 10.49 -2.20
N GLU A 89 -18.79 11.12 -1.90
CA GLU A 89 -17.59 11.01 -2.71
C GLU A 89 -16.58 10.07 -2.07
N LEU A 90 -16.20 9.04 -2.82
CA LEU A 90 -15.19 8.06 -2.45
C LEU A 90 -13.90 8.39 -3.19
N SER A 91 -12.90 8.88 -2.47
CA SER A 91 -11.59 9.18 -3.02
C SER A 91 -10.48 8.50 -2.20
N ARG A 92 -9.24 8.66 -2.63
CA ARG A 92 -8.06 8.14 -1.93
C ARG A 92 -6.99 9.21 -1.90
N ARG A 93 -6.34 9.38 -0.75
CA ARG A 93 -5.23 10.31 -0.58
C ARG A 93 -3.97 9.74 -1.25
N LYS A 94 -3.49 10.39 -2.32
CA LYS A 94 -2.39 9.88 -3.17
C LYS A 94 -1.03 9.84 -2.49
N ASP A 95 -0.82 10.72 -1.52
CA ASP A 95 0.39 10.92 -0.73
C ASP A 95 0.43 10.08 0.55
N HIS A 96 -0.63 9.31 0.85
CA HIS A 96 -0.71 8.54 2.10
C HIS A 96 -0.88 7.03 1.84
N PHE A 97 0.20 6.30 2.13
CA PHE A 97 0.32 4.86 1.93
C PHE A 97 0.27 4.11 3.26
N ILE A 98 -0.57 3.09 3.32
CA ILE A 98 -0.65 2.15 4.44
C ILE A 98 -0.03 0.84 3.98
N PHE A 99 1.18 0.56 4.46
CA PHE A 99 1.91 -0.67 4.17
C PHE A 99 1.50 -1.80 5.12
N SER A 100 1.42 -3.02 4.59
CA SER A 100 1.30 -4.27 5.35
C SER A 100 2.39 -5.21 4.89
N VAL A 101 3.30 -5.57 5.79
CA VAL A 101 4.48 -6.40 5.50
C VAL A 101 4.54 -7.56 6.47
N GLU A 102 4.35 -8.76 5.93
CA GLU A 102 4.40 -10.01 6.67
C GLU A 102 5.69 -10.76 6.31
N SER A 103 6.53 -11.00 7.32
CA SER A 103 7.76 -11.78 7.15
C SER A 103 7.47 -13.28 7.15
N THR A 104 8.29 -14.06 6.44
CA THR A 104 8.28 -15.53 6.54
C THR A 104 8.96 -16.06 7.82
N GLY A 105 9.55 -15.17 8.62
CA GLY A 105 10.22 -15.48 9.89
C GLY A 105 11.76 -15.48 9.81
N ALA A 106 12.34 -15.34 8.61
CA ALA A 106 13.78 -15.26 8.44
C ALA A 106 14.39 -13.95 8.98
N LEU A 107 13.67 -12.84 8.87
CA LEU A 107 14.03 -11.50 9.37
C LEU A 107 12.81 -10.81 9.97
N LYS A 108 12.99 -9.78 10.79
CA LYS A 108 11.84 -9.00 11.29
C LYS A 108 11.24 -8.14 10.18
N SER A 109 9.92 -7.96 10.17
CA SER A 109 9.24 -7.13 9.16
C SER A 109 9.78 -5.69 9.10
N SER A 110 10.18 -5.10 10.24
CA SER A 110 10.76 -3.76 10.28
C SER A 110 12.11 -3.68 9.55
N GLU A 111 12.96 -4.70 9.73
CA GLU A 111 14.27 -4.79 9.09
C GLU A 111 14.13 -4.96 7.58
N LEU A 112 13.15 -5.75 7.12
CA LEU A 112 12.89 -5.96 5.68
C LEU A 112 12.63 -4.66 4.93
N VAL A 113 11.87 -3.74 5.52
CA VAL A 113 11.60 -2.43 4.90
C VAL A 113 12.86 -1.58 4.83
N THR A 114 13.68 -1.57 5.89
CA THR A 114 14.96 -0.86 5.91
C THR A 114 15.93 -1.41 4.86
N GLU A 115 16.06 -2.72 4.75
CA GLU A 115 16.91 -3.37 3.75
C GLU A 115 16.41 -3.09 2.32
N ALA A 116 15.09 -3.06 2.10
CA ALA A 116 14.53 -2.70 0.80
C ALA A 116 14.89 -1.26 0.38
N CYS A 117 14.86 -0.31 1.32
CA CYS A 117 15.29 1.07 1.07
C CYS A 117 16.78 1.15 0.72
N LYS A 118 17.66 0.44 1.43
CA LYS A 118 19.10 0.38 1.12
C LYS A 118 19.36 -0.17 -0.27
N VAL A 119 18.69 -1.26 -0.66
CA VAL A 119 18.81 -1.84 -2.00
C VAL A 119 18.35 -0.85 -3.09
N MET A 120 17.34 -0.02 -2.81
CA MET A 120 16.90 1.03 -3.73
C MET A 120 17.95 2.14 -3.85
N GLU A 121 18.52 2.59 -2.73
CA GLU A 121 19.59 3.59 -2.70
C GLU A 121 20.83 3.12 -3.47
N GLU A 122 21.28 1.89 -3.25
CA GLU A 122 22.40 1.28 -3.96
C GLU A 122 22.16 1.23 -5.48
N LYS A 123 20.93 0.92 -5.92
CA LYS A 123 20.57 0.95 -7.35
C LYS A 123 20.67 2.35 -7.94
N CYS A 124 20.22 3.36 -7.21
CA CYS A 124 20.35 4.76 -7.64
C CYS A 124 21.81 5.20 -7.72
N HIS A 125 22.64 4.83 -6.73
CA HIS A 125 24.08 5.12 -6.76
C HIS A 125 24.77 4.45 -7.94
N ARG A 126 24.52 3.16 -8.18
CA ARG A 126 25.07 2.45 -9.34
C ARG A 126 24.65 3.06 -10.68
N LEU A 127 23.40 3.48 -10.80
CA LEU A 127 22.92 4.16 -12.01
C LEU A 127 23.64 5.49 -12.20
N LYS A 128 23.78 6.29 -11.14
CA LYS A 128 24.50 7.56 -11.18
C LYS A 128 25.95 7.37 -11.63
N GLU A 129 26.67 6.43 -11.05
CA GLU A 129 28.06 6.11 -11.43
C GLU A 129 28.18 5.69 -12.89
N ALA A 130 27.27 4.82 -13.36
CA ALA A 130 27.24 4.37 -14.74
C ALA A 130 26.92 5.50 -15.74
N LEU A 131 26.10 6.47 -15.36
CA LEU A 131 25.83 7.65 -16.19
C LEU A 131 27.05 8.58 -16.23
N LEU A 132 27.71 8.81 -15.09
CA LEU A 132 28.90 9.66 -15.00
C LEU A 132 30.06 9.10 -15.81
N SER A 133 30.30 7.78 -15.78
CA SER A 133 31.35 7.16 -16.59
C SER A 133 31.11 7.39 -18.09
N LYS A 134 29.89 7.13 -18.58
CA LYS A 134 29.55 7.34 -19.99
C LYS A 134 29.61 8.80 -20.43
N LEU A 135 29.23 9.74 -19.56
CA LEU A 135 29.39 11.17 -19.81
C LEU A 135 30.87 11.58 -19.91
N GLY A 136 31.75 10.94 -19.12
CA GLY A 136 33.19 11.09 -19.23
C GLY A 136 33.72 10.60 -20.58
N ASP A 137 33.30 9.41 -21.00
CA ASP A 137 33.71 8.80 -22.26
C ASP A 137 33.30 9.66 -23.49
N LEU A 138 32.08 10.20 -23.48
CA LEU A 138 31.57 11.07 -24.54
C LEU A 138 32.34 12.41 -24.62
N ARG A 139 32.79 12.96 -23.48
CA ARG A 139 33.63 14.18 -23.46
C ARG A 139 35.05 13.92 -23.96
N CYS A 140 35.59 12.72 -23.76
CA CYS A 140 36.86 12.32 -24.34
C CYS A 140 36.78 12.14 -25.86
N GLN A 141 35.67 11.59 -26.39
CA GLN A 141 35.49 11.37 -27.83
C GLN A 141 35.26 12.66 -28.65
N THR A 142 34.74 13.72 -28.03
CA THR A 142 34.42 15.00 -28.70
C THR A 142 35.55 16.03 -28.64
N ARG A 143 36.66 15.71 -27.98
CA ARG A 143 37.87 16.55 -27.87
C ARG A 143 39.04 16.03 -28.72
N GLY A 144 38.80 15.03 -29.57
CA GLY A 144 39.75 14.52 -30.57
C GLY A 144 39.45 15.06 -31.97
#